data_AF-A0A8T4K7A2-F1
#
_entry.id   AF-A0A8T4K7A2-F1
#
_cell.length_a   1.000
_cell.length_b   1.000
_cell.length_c   1.000
_cell.angle_alpha   90.00
_cell.angle_beta   90.00
_cell.angle_gamma   90.00
#
_symmetry.space_group_name_H-M   'P 1'
#
loop_
_entity.id
_entity.type
_entity.pdbx_description
1 polymer ?
#
loop_
_entity_poly.entity_id
_entity_poly.type
_entity_poly.pdbx_seq_one_letter_code
_entity_poly.pdbx_strand_id
1 'polypeptide(L)'
;MDQEFYRRAGIVIRSIPEGTVATYGQVALLCGKPKNSRQVGYGLKKNLVGDVPAHRVVNSRGILSGAVHFEMPDLQRMLLADEGVFAEWTEKGWQVDLKQYGWKNTMEDALFLKAQFEEET
;
A
#
# COMPACT_ATOMS: atom_id res chain seq x y z
N MET A 1 19.15 -9.60 -2.57
CA MET A 1 17.76 -9.19 -2.26
C MET A 1 17.86 -7.80 -1.65
N ASP A 2 17.15 -6.81 -2.19
CA ASP A 2 17.26 -5.43 -1.70
C ASP A 2 16.48 -5.28 -0.39
N GLN A 3 17.08 -5.73 0.72
CA GLN A 3 16.48 -5.66 2.06
C GLN A 3 16.11 -4.22 2.42
N GLU A 4 16.91 -3.25 1.98
CA GLU A 4 16.67 -1.83 2.20
C GLU A 4 15.38 -1.36 1.52
N PHE A 5 15.11 -1.80 0.28
CA PHE A 5 13.84 -1.48 -0.38
C PHE A 5 12.61 -1.98 0.40
N TYR A 6 12.66 -3.21 0.93
CA TYR A 6 11.52 -3.75 1.69
C TYR A 6 11.34 -3.06 3.04
N ARG A 7 12.43 -2.69 3.71
CA ARG A 7 12.38 -1.86 4.93
C ARG A 7 11.67 -0.54 4.66
N ARG A 8 12.10 0.19 3.63
CA ARG A 8 11.45 1.45 3.21
C ARG A 8 9.99 1.26 2.83
N ALA A 9 9.68 0.21 2.09
CA ALA A 9 8.30 -0.11 1.74
C ALA A 9 7.44 -0.36 2.99
N GLY A 10 7.98 -1.02 4.01
CA GLY A 10 7.30 -1.19 5.29
C GLY A 10 6.98 0.14 5.99
N ILE A 11 7.96 1.05 6.05
CA ILE A 11 7.79 2.41 6.61
C ILE A 11 6.70 3.18 5.85
N VAL A 12 6.75 3.17 4.52
CA VAL A 12 5.76 3.85 3.68
C VAL A 12 4.36 3.27 3.89
N ILE A 13 4.21 1.95 3.93
CA ILE A 13 2.89 1.31 4.09
C ILE A 13 2.30 1.61 5.47
N ARG A 14 3.12 1.61 6.54
CA ARG A 14 2.69 2.04 7.88
C ARG A 14 2.27 3.51 7.95
N SER A 15 2.81 4.34 7.06
CA SER A 15 2.49 5.77 6.99
C SER A 15 1.22 6.07 6.18
N ILE A 16 0.60 5.08 5.52
CA ILE A 16 -0.66 5.29 4.80
C ILE A 16 -1.74 5.61 5.83
N PRO A 17 -2.38 6.79 5.79
CA PRO A 17 -3.41 7.16 6.76
C PRO A 17 -4.59 6.21 6.74
N GLU A 18 -5.18 5.99 7.92
CA GLU A 18 -6.46 5.29 8.05
C GLU A 18 -7.54 5.98 7.19
N GLY A 19 -8.41 5.17 6.59
CA GLY A 19 -9.46 5.68 5.69
C GLY A 19 -8.95 6.04 4.29
N THR A 20 -7.68 5.71 3.98
CA THR A 20 -7.09 5.93 2.66
C THR A 20 -6.35 4.70 2.14
N VAL A 21 -6.11 4.68 0.83
CA VAL A 21 -5.37 3.61 0.14
C VAL A 21 -4.23 4.18 -0.69
N ALA A 22 -3.14 3.42 -0.81
CA ALA A 22 -2.05 3.73 -1.72
C ALA A 22 -1.96 2.69 -2.83
N THR A 23 -1.54 3.11 -4.02
CA THR A 23 -1.23 2.14 -5.08
C THR A 23 0.15 1.54 -4.89
N TYR A 24 0.40 0.32 -5.38
CA TYR A 24 1.77 -0.23 -5.41
C TYR A 24 2.80 0.72 -6.06
N GLY A 25 2.38 1.48 -7.07
CA GLY A 25 3.22 2.47 -7.74
C GLY A 25 3.55 3.67 -6.85
N GLN A 26 2.58 4.15 -6.09
CA GLN A 26 2.77 5.23 -5.12
C GLN A 26 3.73 4.80 -3.99
N VAL A 27 3.57 3.59 -3.46
CA VAL A 27 4.50 3.05 -2.46
C VAL A 27 5.93 2.99 -3.03
N ALA A 28 6.09 2.44 -4.24
CA ALA A 28 7.39 2.36 -4.89
C ALA A 28 8.02 3.75 -5.17
N LEU A 29 7.19 4.73 -5.54
CA LEU A 29 7.59 6.12 -5.75
C LEU A 29 8.12 6.75 -4.44
N LEU A 30 7.38 6.60 -3.35
CA LEU A 30 7.74 7.14 -2.03
C LEU A 30 9.00 6.47 -1.45
N CYS A 31 9.28 5.22 -1.82
CA CYS A 31 10.58 4.57 -1.53
C CYS A 31 11.75 5.11 -2.38
N GLY A 32 11.52 6.03 -3.33
CA GLY A 32 12.54 6.51 -4.27
C GLY A 32 12.86 5.53 -5.41
N LYS A 33 12.02 4.53 -5.64
CA LYS A 33 12.20 3.48 -6.68
C LYS A 33 10.92 3.32 -7.52
N PRO A 34 10.49 4.34 -8.29
CA PRO A 34 9.18 4.36 -8.95
C PRO A 34 8.88 3.20 -9.93
N LYS A 35 9.92 2.50 -10.40
CA LYS A 35 9.78 1.33 -11.30
C LYS A 35 9.57 -0.01 -10.55
N ASN A 36 9.56 0.00 -9.21
CA ASN A 36 9.56 -1.20 -8.39
C ASN A 36 8.16 -1.60 -7.84
N SER A 37 7.05 -1.17 -8.46
CA SER A 37 5.70 -1.51 -7.99
C SER A 37 5.45 -3.01 -7.84
N ARG A 38 6.00 -3.82 -8.77
CA ARG A 38 5.93 -5.30 -8.68
C ARG A 38 6.68 -5.84 -7.46
N GLN A 39 7.78 -5.20 -7.08
CA GLN A 39 8.53 -5.59 -5.88
C GLN A 39 7.77 -5.27 -4.60
N VAL A 40 6.98 -4.19 -4.56
CA VAL A 40 6.08 -3.93 -3.41
C VAL A 40 5.11 -5.10 -3.23
N GLY A 41 4.44 -5.52 -4.31
CA GLY A 41 3.52 -6.66 -4.27
C GLY A 41 4.22 -7.97 -3.89
N TYR A 42 5.43 -8.22 -4.38
CA TYR A 42 6.23 -9.37 -3.98
C TYR A 42 6.61 -9.32 -2.50
N GLY A 43 7.02 -8.16 -2.00
CA GLY A 43 7.38 -7.93 -0.60
C GLY A 43 6.22 -8.21 0.35
N LEU A 44 5.02 -7.72 0.01
CA LEU A 44 3.79 -8.01 0.76
C LEU A 44 3.47 -9.51 0.73
N LYS A 45 3.45 -10.13 -0.45
CA LYS A 45 3.16 -11.57 -0.61
C LYS A 45 4.13 -12.47 0.17
N LYS A 46 5.39 -12.07 0.28
CA LYS A 46 6.45 -12.82 0.95
C LYS A 46 6.71 -12.38 2.38
N ASN A 47 5.88 -11.48 2.91
CA ASN A 47 6.04 -10.90 4.25
C ASN A 47 7.44 -10.31 4.50
N LEU A 48 8.05 -9.70 3.47
CA LEU A 48 9.40 -9.11 3.53
C LEU A 48 9.38 -7.67 4.04
N VAL A 49 8.22 -7.02 4.04
CA VAL A 49 8.02 -5.62 4.47
C VAL A 49 7.66 -5.50 5.96
N GLY A 50 7.61 -6.63 6.67
CA GLY A 50 7.20 -6.74 8.07
C GLY A 50 5.69 -6.66 8.27
N ASP A 51 5.29 -6.51 9.52
CA ASP A 51 3.89 -6.27 9.89
C ASP A 51 3.47 -4.84 9.50
N VAL A 52 2.49 -4.76 8.61
CA VAL A 52 2.05 -3.52 7.96
C VAL A 52 0.55 -3.61 7.61
N PRO A 53 -0.18 -2.49 7.51
CA PRO A 53 -1.57 -2.48 7.05
C PRO A 53 -1.68 -2.76 5.55
N ALA A 54 -1.39 -4.01 5.15
CA ALA A 54 -1.35 -4.47 3.76
C ALA A 54 -2.66 -4.24 3.01
N HIS A 55 -3.80 -4.20 3.72
CA HIS A 55 -5.12 -4.00 3.14
C HIS A 55 -5.28 -2.61 2.51
N ARG A 56 -4.52 -1.62 2.97
CA ARG A 56 -4.48 -0.26 2.41
C ARG A 56 -3.73 -0.16 1.09
N VAL A 57 -3.16 -1.26 0.58
CA VAL A 57 -2.40 -1.26 -0.69
C VAL A 57 -3.21 -1.92 -1.82
N VAL A 58 -3.44 -1.17 -2.89
CA VAL A 58 -4.25 -1.58 -4.04
C VAL A 58 -3.48 -1.45 -5.36
N ASN A 59 -4.01 -1.97 -6.46
CA ASN A 59 -3.37 -1.76 -7.76
C ASN A 59 -3.63 -0.36 -8.34
N SER A 60 -3.01 -0.05 -9.48
CA SER A 60 -3.11 1.26 -10.13
C SER A 60 -4.52 1.68 -10.56
N ARG A 61 -5.49 0.75 -10.54
CA ARG A 61 -6.91 0.99 -10.86
C ARG A 61 -7.80 0.97 -9.61
N GLY A 62 -7.24 0.81 -8.41
CA GLY A 62 -8.01 0.66 -7.17
C GLY A 62 -8.59 -0.74 -6.96
N ILE A 63 -8.24 -1.73 -7.80
CA ILE A 63 -8.74 -3.09 -7.63
C ILE A 63 -7.95 -3.76 -6.50
N LEU A 64 -8.67 -4.51 -5.66
CA LEU A 64 -8.14 -5.32 -4.54
C LEU A 64 -7.41 -6.58 -5.05
N SER A 65 -6.43 -6.43 -5.95
CA SER A 65 -5.71 -7.57 -6.55
C SER A 65 -4.82 -8.33 -5.56
N GLY A 66 -4.55 -7.74 -4.38
CA GLY A 66 -3.83 -8.38 -3.29
C GLY A 66 -4.70 -9.28 -2.41
N ALA A 67 -6.03 -9.23 -2.53
CA ALA A 67 -6.98 -9.91 -1.65
C ALA A 67 -6.75 -11.42 -1.56
N VAL A 68 -6.29 -12.03 -2.68
CA VAL A 68 -5.94 -13.47 -2.77
C VAL A 68 -4.78 -13.90 -1.87
N HIS A 69 -4.07 -12.96 -1.25
CA HIS A 69 -2.96 -13.23 -0.33
C HIS A 69 -3.32 -13.02 1.15
N PHE A 70 -4.56 -12.63 1.44
CA PHE A 70 -5.08 -12.59 2.80
C PHE A 70 -5.62 -13.95 3.22
N GLU A 71 -5.75 -14.17 4.53
CA GLU A 71 -6.22 -15.43 5.11
C GLU A 71 -7.64 -15.80 4.67
N MET A 72 -8.49 -14.80 4.40
CA MET A 72 -9.85 -14.98 3.92
C MET A 72 -10.12 -14.12 2.68
N PRO A 73 -10.91 -14.62 1.70
CA PRO A 73 -11.16 -13.93 0.42
C PRO A 73 -11.68 -12.49 0.52
N ASP A 74 -12.43 -12.17 1.59
CA ASP A 74 -13.03 -10.84 1.82
C ASP A 74 -12.29 -9.97 2.84
N LEU A 75 -11.23 -10.48 3.47
CA LEU A 75 -10.60 -9.81 4.61
C LEU A 75 -10.07 -8.42 4.24
N GLN A 76 -9.42 -8.27 3.08
CA GLN A 76 -8.96 -6.96 2.61
C GLN A 76 -10.11 -5.95 2.51
N ARG A 77 -11.26 -6.36 1.97
CA ARG A 77 -12.44 -5.50 1.82
C ARG A 77 -13.06 -5.16 3.17
N MET A 78 -13.12 -6.11 4.09
CA MET A 78 -13.66 -5.90 5.43
C MET A 78 -12.82 -4.92 6.24
N LEU A 79 -11.49 -5.08 6.23
CA LEU A 79 -10.57 -4.16 6.91
C LEU A 79 -10.65 -2.74 6.34
N LEU A 80 -10.78 -2.61 5.02
CA LEU A 80 -11.01 -1.30 4.39
C LEU A 80 -12.34 -0.68 4.81
N ALA A 81 -13.41 -1.48 4.85
CA ALA A 81 -14.73 -0.99 5.26
C ALA A 81 -14.77 -0.53 6.72
N ASP A 82 -14.02 -1.18 7.60
CA ASP A 82 -13.87 -0.78 9.01
C ASP A 82 -13.24 0.62 9.15
N GLU A 83 -12.34 0.96 8.23
CA GLU A 83 -11.74 2.30 8.12
C GLU A 83 -12.59 3.30 7.30
N GLY A 84 -13.80 2.92 6.89
CA GLY A 84 -14.68 3.75 6.07
C GLY A 84 -14.34 3.81 4.58
N VAL A 85 -13.49 2.89 4.09
CA VAL A 85 -13.16 2.73 2.67
C VAL A 85 -14.01 1.64 2.04
N PHE A 86 -14.97 2.04 1.20
CA PHE A 86 -15.88 1.09 0.54
C PHE A 86 -15.39 0.73 -0.87
N ALA A 87 -15.49 -0.56 -1.21
CA ALA A 87 -15.19 -1.10 -2.53
C ALA A 87 -16.48 -1.56 -3.22
N GLU A 88 -16.59 -1.30 -4.51
CA GLU A 88 -17.70 -1.74 -5.36
C GLU A 88 -17.28 -2.96 -6.19
N TRP A 89 -18.23 -3.86 -6.47
CA TRP A 89 -17.97 -5.01 -7.33
C TRP A 89 -17.98 -4.59 -8.79
N THR A 90 -16.92 -4.95 -9.54
CA THR A 90 -16.80 -4.70 -10.98
C THR A 90 -16.53 -6.01 -11.73
N GLU A 91 -16.57 -5.98 -13.06
CA GLU A 91 -16.14 -7.11 -13.92
C GLU A 91 -14.70 -7.57 -13.64
N LYS A 92 -13.85 -6.72 -13.02
CA LYS A 92 -12.44 -7.00 -12.72
C LYS A 92 -12.20 -7.34 -11.25
N GLY A 93 -13.26 -7.41 -10.44
CA GLY A 93 -13.24 -7.64 -8.99
C GLY A 93 -13.60 -6.39 -8.16
N TRP A 94 -13.45 -6.50 -6.84
CA TRP A 94 -13.65 -5.39 -5.91
C TRP A 94 -12.72 -4.22 -6.20
N GLN A 95 -13.27 -3.01 -6.31
CA GLN A 95 -12.55 -1.80 -6.66
C GLN A 95 -12.94 -0.63 -5.74
N VAL A 96 -11.94 0.08 -5.23
CA VAL A 96 -12.12 1.34 -4.47
C VAL A 96 -12.00 2.54 -5.39
N ASP A 97 -12.72 3.63 -5.07
CA ASP A 97 -12.55 4.90 -5.77
C ASP A 97 -11.27 5.61 -5.29
N LEU A 98 -10.24 5.59 -6.14
CA LEU A 98 -8.97 6.26 -5.87
C LEU A 98 -9.07 7.79 -5.80
N LYS A 99 -10.09 8.42 -6.40
CA LYS A 99 -10.28 9.88 -6.27
C LYS A 99 -10.75 10.26 -4.87
N GLN A 100 -11.58 9.40 -4.28
CA GLN A 100 -12.14 9.59 -2.96
C GLN A 100 -11.16 9.13 -1.87
N TYR A 101 -10.69 7.89 -1.94
CA TYR A 101 -9.92 7.24 -0.88
C TYR A 101 -8.42 7.17 -1.17
N GLY A 102 -7.96 7.55 -2.36
CA GLY A 102 -6.53 7.54 -2.68
C GLY A 102 -5.76 8.47 -1.75
N TRP A 103 -4.67 7.98 -1.15
CA TRP A 103 -3.80 8.78 -0.31
C TRP A 103 -3.19 9.91 -1.14
N LYS A 104 -3.55 11.15 -0.82
CA LYS A 104 -3.02 12.36 -1.46
C LYS A 104 -1.78 12.82 -0.71
N ASN A 105 -0.70 12.02 -0.79
CA ASN A 105 0.52 12.33 -0.08
C ASN A 105 1.04 13.73 -0.44
N THR A 106 1.48 14.46 0.57
CA THR A 106 2.01 15.81 0.48
C THR A 106 3.53 15.78 0.33
N MET A 107 4.13 16.97 0.16
CA MET A 107 5.59 17.12 0.24
C MET A 107 6.09 16.86 1.67
N GLU A 108 5.31 17.24 2.68
CA GLU A 108 5.65 16.99 4.09
C GLU A 108 5.73 15.49 4.38
N ASP A 109 4.77 14.70 3.87
CA ASP A 109 4.81 13.23 3.98
C ASP A 109 6.08 12.66 3.33
N ALA A 110 6.44 13.16 2.15
CA ALA A 110 7.63 12.69 1.44
C ALA A 110 8.94 13.05 2.18
N LEU A 111 9.01 14.25 2.78
CA LEU A 111 10.16 14.69 3.57
C LEU A 111 10.26 13.91 4.89
N PHE A 112 9.13 13.66 5.55
CA PHE A 112 9.06 12.81 6.73
C PHE A 112 9.57 11.41 6.43
N LEU A 113 9.07 10.77 5.37
CA LEU A 113 9.53 9.45 4.94
C LEU A 113 11.03 9.43 4.63
N LYS A 114 11.54 10.48 3.96
CA LYS A 114 12.97 10.60 3.67
C LYS A 114 13.81 10.66 4.95
N ALA A 115 13.40 11.45 5.94
CA ALA A 115 14.08 11.52 7.23
C ALA A 115 14.08 10.16 7.94
N GLN A 116 12.94 9.45 7.95
CA GLN A 116 12.85 8.10 8.51
C GLN A 116 13.76 7.09 7.81
N PHE A 117 13.98 7.23 6.51
CA PHE A 117 14.92 6.36 5.80
C PHE A 117 16.37 6.58 6.24
N GLU A 118 16.74 7.82 6.58
CA GLU A 118 18.09 8.23 6.98
C GLU A 118 18.38 7.92 8.46
N GLU A 119 17.41 8.05 9.37
CA GLU A 119 17.56 7.78 10.82
C GLU A 119 17.75 6.30 11.16
N GLU A 120 17.26 5.39 10.31
CA GLU A 120 17.35 3.94 10.50
C GLU A 120 18.51 3.28 9.71
N THR A 121 19.47 4.08 9.20
CA THR A 121 20.64 3.57 8.44
C THR A 121 21.85 3.30 9.34
#